data_AF-A0A4S9T6I8-F1
#
_entry.id   AF-A0A4S9T6I8-F1
#
_cell.length_a   1.000
_cell.length_b   1.000
_cell.length_c   1.000
_cell.angle_alpha   90.00
_cell.angle_beta   90.00
_cell.angle_gamma   90.00
#
_symmetry.space_group_name_H-M   'P 1'
#
loop_
_entity.id
_entity.type
_entity.pdbx_description
1 polymer ?
#
loop_
_entity_poly.entity_id
_entity_poly.type
_entity_poly.pdbx_seq_one_letter_code
_entity_poly.pdbx_strand_id
1 'polypeptide(L)'
;MDAKTCLRKARAPDIHMLVTNARKRQRESVDKASQRQAIMAPSALVKEEGASTAKRKAESPSDSVSDSKRFKASTSPTPTLEHDTGDAVQSSAPRVVPFPEKPAVIEERNGEIEFRAVNNDGDRESYIILTGLKCIFQKQLPKMPKDYIARLVYDRTHLSMAIVKKPLEVVGGITYRPFKGRQFAEIVFCAISSDQQVKGYGAHLMSHLKDYVKATSDVMHFLTYADNYAIGYFKKQGFTKEITLERPRWMGYIKDYEGGTIMQCSMLPKIRYLESGRLLLKQKAAVHAKIKAVSKSFEVHPPPTQWKGLKKGDSLPSIDPLTIAAIKETGWSLDMDALARQPRHNPNHSQLMHLLSALQNSTHAWPFLQPVNKDEVLDYYEVIKQPMDLSTMEQKLENDAYETPEDFIRDATLICVNCRRYNAEQTPYHKAAIKLEKELWKKVKDVPEWSYIEQEHFAEVGK
;
A
#
# COMPACT_ATOMS: atom_id res chain seq x y z
N MET A 1 48.65 -24.65 34.78
CA MET A 1 48.89 -25.49 33.58
C MET A 1 47.86 -25.07 32.53
N ASP A 2 47.92 -23.84 32.06
CA ASP A 2 48.74 -23.28 30.96
C ASP A 2 48.14 -23.51 29.56
N ALA A 3 47.70 -22.38 28.99
CA ALA A 3 47.25 -22.22 27.63
C ALA A 3 48.47 -22.11 26.70
N LYS A 4 48.66 -23.10 25.83
CA LYS A 4 49.43 -22.99 24.58
C LYS A 4 49.21 -24.23 23.72
N THR A 5 49.07 -23.99 22.41
CA THR A 5 49.14 -24.97 21.29
C THR A 5 47.81 -25.40 20.66
N CYS A 6 47.25 -24.54 19.80
CA CYS A 6 46.67 -24.97 18.52
C CYS A 6 46.64 -23.81 17.53
N LEU A 7 47.80 -23.53 16.93
CA LEU A 7 48.00 -22.60 15.83
C LEU A 7 48.82 -23.34 14.78
N ARG A 8 48.21 -23.68 13.62
CA ARG A 8 48.77 -23.78 12.26
C ARG A 8 48.04 -24.82 11.39
N LYS A 9 47.25 -24.32 10.41
CA LYS A 9 47.44 -24.49 8.95
C LYS A 9 46.11 -24.23 8.21
N ALA A 10 45.90 -22.99 7.78
CA ALA A 10 45.03 -22.70 6.64
C ALA A 10 45.92 -22.02 5.58
N ARG A 11 46.09 -22.68 4.43
CA ARG A 11 46.82 -22.15 3.27
C ARG A 11 45.94 -21.11 2.57
N ALA A 12 46.51 -19.95 2.25
CA ALA A 12 45.89 -18.93 1.41
C ALA A 12 45.79 -19.42 -0.05
N PRO A 13 44.71 -19.13 -0.79
CA PRO A 13 44.60 -19.45 -2.21
C PRO A 13 45.38 -18.45 -3.09
N ASP A 14 45.99 -18.98 -4.15
CA ASP A 14 46.86 -18.29 -5.10
C ASP A 14 46.17 -17.10 -5.80
N ILE A 15 46.72 -15.90 -5.56
CA ILE A 15 46.30 -14.61 -6.13
C ILE A 15 46.35 -14.64 -7.67
N HIS A 16 47.18 -15.48 -8.26
CA HIS A 16 47.32 -15.59 -9.72
C HIS A 16 46.07 -16.16 -10.42
N MET A 17 45.30 -17.03 -9.75
CA MET A 17 44.08 -17.64 -10.30
C MET A 17 42.88 -16.68 -10.29
N LEU A 18 42.85 -15.75 -9.32
CA LEU A 18 41.81 -14.74 -9.21
C LEU A 18 41.96 -13.65 -10.29
N VAL A 19 43.19 -13.27 -10.63
CA VAL A 19 43.47 -12.26 -11.65
C VAL A 19 43.19 -12.80 -13.07
N THR A 20 43.44 -14.08 -13.33
CA THR A 20 43.11 -14.72 -14.62
C THR A 20 41.60 -14.87 -14.83
N ASN A 21 40.84 -15.22 -13.78
CA ASN A 21 39.38 -15.28 -13.84
C ASN A 21 38.72 -13.89 -13.97
N ALA A 22 39.29 -12.85 -13.39
CA ALA A 22 38.83 -11.47 -13.56
C ALA A 22 39.02 -10.98 -15.01
N ARG A 23 40.17 -11.26 -15.64
CA ARG A 23 40.44 -10.90 -17.04
C ARG A 23 39.56 -11.65 -18.04
N LYS A 24 39.18 -12.90 -17.75
CA LYS A 24 38.25 -13.68 -18.58
C LYS A 24 36.82 -13.12 -18.53
N ARG A 25 36.35 -12.71 -17.35
CA ARG A 25 35.04 -12.04 -17.16
C ARG A 25 34.97 -10.66 -17.81
N GLN A 26 36.09 -9.95 -17.87
CA GLN A 26 36.17 -8.64 -18.54
C GLN A 26 36.16 -8.77 -20.07
N ARG A 27 36.79 -9.82 -20.65
CA ARG A 27 36.69 -10.10 -22.09
C ARG A 27 35.28 -10.51 -22.51
N GLU A 28 34.60 -11.35 -21.72
CA GLU A 28 33.21 -11.75 -21.98
C GLU A 28 32.19 -10.59 -21.86
N SER A 29 32.49 -9.54 -21.08
CA SER A 29 31.61 -8.35 -20.99
C SER A 29 31.84 -7.35 -22.13
N VAL A 30 33.03 -7.31 -22.73
CA VAL A 30 33.34 -6.45 -23.89
C VAL A 30 32.80 -7.04 -25.19
N ASP A 31 32.79 -8.37 -25.34
CA ASP A 31 32.18 -9.05 -26.49
C ASP A 31 30.64 -8.91 -26.49
N LYS A 32 29.99 -8.92 -25.31
CA LYS A 32 28.54 -8.64 -25.18
C LYS A 32 28.17 -7.17 -25.45
N ALA A 33 29.10 -6.23 -25.28
CA ALA A 33 28.88 -4.82 -25.59
C ALA A 33 28.99 -4.55 -27.11
N SER A 34 29.87 -5.25 -27.83
CA SER A 34 30.03 -5.10 -29.28
C SER A 34 28.86 -5.69 -30.09
N GLN A 35 28.12 -6.66 -29.56
CA GLN A 35 26.93 -7.22 -30.21
C GLN A 35 25.66 -6.37 -30.09
N ARG A 36 25.66 -5.30 -29.29
CA ARG A 36 24.52 -4.39 -29.13
C ARG A 36 24.62 -3.10 -29.95
N GLN A 37 25.68 -2.91 -30.72
CA GLN A 37 25.93 -1.68 -31.48
C GLN A 37 25.77 -1.80 -33.00
N ALA A 38 25.27 -2.94 -33.50
CA ALA A 38 24.88 -3.10 -34.89
C ALA A 38 23.38 -3.39 -34.96
N ILE A 39 22.57 -2.33 -35.14
CA ILE A 39 21.29 -2.21 -35.87
C ILE A 39 20.84 -0.78 -35.60
N MET A 40 21.35 0.20 -36.33
CA MET A 40 20.66 1.47 -36.64
C MET A 40 21.46 2.14 -37.77
N ALA A 41 20.98 2.02 -39.00
CA ALA A 41 21.27 2.95 -40.09
C ALA A 41 19.92 3.40 -40.67
N PRO A 42 19.72 4.70 -40.98
CA PRO A 42 18.46 5.20 -41.51
C PRO A 42 18.48 5.15 -43.03
N SER A 43 17.36 4.73 -43.64
CA SER A 43 17.11 4.92 -45.08
C SER A 43 16.05 5.99 -45.29
N ALA A 44 16.26 6.75 -46.35
CA ALA A 44 15.70 8.04 -46.67
C ALA A 44 14.44 7.97 -47.57
N LEU A 45 13.72 9.09 -47.57
CA LEU A 45 13.00 9.75 -48.68
C LEU A 45 11.94 8.98 -49.49
N VAL A 46 10.69 9.47 -49.43
CA VAL A 46 9.88 9.83 -50.63
C VAL A 46 9.08 11.11 -50.35
N LYS A 47 9.07 12.01 -51.33
CA LYS A 47 8.47 13.36 -51.39
C LYS A 47 7.05 13.35 -51.98
N GLU A 48 6.28 14.37 -51.59
CA GLU A 48 5.26 15.18 -52.32
C GLU A 48 4.11 14.45 -53.04
N GLU A 49 2.86 14.92 -53.11
CA GLU A 49 2.22 16.24 -53.28
C GLU A 49 0.89 16.25 -52.46
N GLY A 50 0.07 17.28 -52.25
CA GLY A 50 -0.21 18.56 -52.90
C GLY A 50 -1.49 19.13 -52.26
N ALA A 51 -1.64 20.45 -52.28
CA ALA A 51 -2.54 21.26 -51.45
C ALA A 51 -4.05 21.14 -51.77
N SER A 52 -4.91 21.39 -50.77
CA SER A 52 -6.03 22.32 -50.96
C SER A 52 -6.56 22.89 -49.63
N THR A 53 -6.65 24.21 -49.59
CA THR A 53 -7.21 25.07 -48.54
C THR A 53 -8.73 25.18 -48.66
N ALA A 54 -9.47 25.07 -47.55
CA ALA A 54 -10.79 25.70 -47.44
C ALA A 54 -11.12 26.09 -45.98
N LYS A 55 -11.13 27.41 -45.74
CA LYS A 55 -11.77 28.09 -44.60
C LYS A 55 -13.30 28.03 -44.73
N ARG A 56 -14.02 27.88 -43.61
CA ARG A 56 -15.31 28.52 -43.24
C ARG A 56 -15.67 28.04 -41.82
N LYS A 57 -15.51 28.84 -40.77
CA LYS A 57 -16.37 29.92 -40.22
C LYS A 57 -17.66 29.37 -39.57
N ALA A 58 -17.79 29.68 -38.28
CA ALA A 58 -18.90 29.39 -37.39
C ALA A 58 -20.16 30.21 -37.71
N GLU A 59 -21.34 29.66 -37.37
CA GLU A 59 -22.43 30.34 -36.66
C GLU A 59 -23.59 29.35 -36.38
N SER A 60 -24.08 29.36 -35.14
CA SER A 60 -25.41 28.89 -34.71
C SER A 60 -26.39 30.08 -34.80
N PRO A 61 -27.74 29.90 -34.82
CA PRO A 61 -28.51 29.58 -33.59
C PRO A 61 -29.87 28.82 -33.77
N SER A 62 -30.45 28.47 -32.60
CA SER A 62 -31.87 28.15 -32.26
C SER A 62 -32.51 26.87 -32.86
N ASP A 63 -33.29 26.05 -32.14
CA ASP A 63 -34.03 26.25 -30.89
C ASP A 63 -34.38 24.93 -30.16
N SER A 64 -34.47 25.04 -28.82
CA SER A 64 -35.27 24.30 -27.83
C SER A 64 -35.60 22.80 -28.00
N VAL A 65 -35.17 21.96 -27.03
CA VAL A 65 -36.06 21.37 -26.00
C VAL A 65 -35.22 21.04 -24.75
N SER A 66 -35.65 21.58 -23.61
CA SER A 66 -35.11 21.37 -22.27
C SER A 66 -35.54 20.03 -21.66
N ASP A 67 -34.62 19.28 -21.05
CA ASP A 67 -34.98 18.42 -19.91
C ASP A 67 -33.75 18.05 -19.05
N SER A 68 -33.39 18.97 -18.15
CA SER A 68 -32.42 18.71 -17.07
C SER A 68 -33.15 18.14 -15.86
N LYS A 69 -33.11 16.81 -15.69
CA LYS A 69 -33.56 16.13 -14.47
C LYS A 69 -32.68 16.52 -13.28
N ARG A 70 -33.17 17.50 -12.53
CA ARG A 70 -32.72 17.90 -11.19
C ARG A 70 -32.85 16.71 -10.23
N PHE A 71 -31.72 16.28 -9.64
CA PHE A 71 -31.73 15.35 -8.52
C PHE A 71 -32.54 15.97 -7.36
N LYS A 72 -33.64 15.31 -6.97
CA LYS A 72 -34.44 15.67 -5.80
C LYS A 72 -33.62 15.45 -4.53
N ALA A 73 -33.52 16.52 -3.72
CA ALA A 73 -33.00 16.44 -2.36
C ALA A 73 -33.90 15.54 -1.50
N SER A 74 -33.27 14.64 -0.74
CA SER A 74 -33.93 13.75 0.20
C SER A 74 -34.51 14.55 1.36
N THR A 75 -35.83 14.65 1.44
CA THR A 75 -36.56 15.17 2.60
C THR A 75 -36.45 14.15 3.73
N SER A 76 -35.43 14.26 4.56
CA SER A 76 -35.45 13.61 5.88
C SER A 76 -36.34 14.44 6.82
N PRO A 77 -37.20 13.80 7.65
CA PRO A 77 -38.09 14.54 8.54
C PRO A 77 -37.30 15.39 9.52
N THR A 78 -37.73 16.64 9.67
CA THR A 78 -37.28 17.59 10.68
C THR A 78 -37.87 17.16 12.03
N PRO A 79 -37.11 17.11 13.14
CA PRO A 79 -37.66 16.73 14.43
C PRO A 79 -38.66 17.79 14.89
N THR A 80 -39.89 17.36 15.17
CA THR A 80 -40.88 18.12 15.93
C THR A 80 -40.37 18.27 17.36
N LEU A 81 -40.07 19.50 17.76
CA LEU A 81 -39.86 19.84 19.17
C LEU A 81 -41.23 19.95 19.81
N GLU A 82 -41.64 18.92 20.54
CA GLU A 82 -42.77 19.02 21.45
C GLU A 82 -42.38 19.95 22.61
N HIS A 83 -43.19 20.99 22.79
CA HIS A 83 -43.15 21.89 23.93
C HIS A 83 -43.56 21.09 25.17
N ASP A 84 -42.58 20.70 25.98
CA ASP A 84 -42.86 20.29 27.36
C ASP A 84 -42.49 21.44 28.29
N THR A 85 -43.48 21.87 29.06
CA THR A 85 -43.45 23.06 29.91
C THR A 85 -42.71 22.77 31.21
N GLY A 86 -41.66 23.55 31.47
CA GLY A 86 -41.14 23.80 32.81
C GLY A 86 -40.18 22.75 33.34
N ASP A 87 -38.89 22.90 33.04
CA ASP A 87 -37.85 22.99 34.07
C ASP A 87 -36.51 23.45 33.46
N ALA A 88 -35.78 24.21 34.26
CA ALA A 88 -34.54 24.95 34.00
C ALA A 88 -33.69 24.54 32.76
N VAL A 89 -33.50 25.50 31.85
CA VAL A 89 -32.47 25.47 30.80
C VAL A 89 -31.08 25.47 31.46
N GLN A 90 -30.56 24.29 31.77
CA GLN A 90 -29.12 24.11 31.92
C GLN A 90 -28.53 24.12 30.50
N SER A 91 -27.78 25.16 30.16
CA SER A 91 -26.96 25.21 28.96
C SER A 91 -25.99 24.03 28.98
N SER A 92 -26.35 22.92 28.35
CA SER A 92 -25.44 21.78 28.25
C SER A 92 -24.26 22.20 27.38
N ALA A 93 -23.10 22.39 28.01
CA ALA A 93 -21.84 22.63 27.33
C ALA A 93 -21.66 21.56 26.24
N PRO A 94 -21.07 21.90 25.08
CA PRO A 94 -20.85 20.93 24.02
C PRO A 94 -20.10 19.73 24.62
N ARG A 95 -20.72 18.54 24.58
CA ARG A 95 -20.11 17.31 25.09
C ARG A 95 -18.79 17.09 24.35
N VAL A 96 -17.67 17.38 25.02
CA VAL A 96 -16.34 17.16 24.48
C VAL A 96 -16.15 15.66 24.39
N VAL A 97 -16.11 15.11 23.18
CA VAL A 97 -15.82 13.69 22.99
C VAL A 97 -14.35 13.48 23.34
N PRO A 98 -14.01 12.64 24.34
CA PRO A 98 -12.62 12.40 24.70
C PRO A 98 -11.89 11.78 23.50
N PHE A 99 -10.78 12.41 23.10
CA PHE A 99 -9.92 11.94 22.02
C PHE A 99 -8.64 11.36 22.63
N PRO A 100 -8.40 10.04 22.53
CA PRO A 100 -7.16 9.45 23.02
C PRO A 100 -6.00 9.93 22.15
N GLU A 101 -5.10 10.72 22.75
CA GLU A 101 -3.93 11.24 22.07
C GLU A 101 -2.79 10.24 22.07
N LYS A 102 -2.04 10.20 20.97
CA LYS A 102 -0.86 9.33 20.85
C LYS A 102 0.31 9.92 21.64
N PRO A 103 1.26 9.10 22.14
CA PRO A 103 2.42 9.57 22.89
C PRO A 103 3.19 10.70 22.19
N ALA A 104 3.44 10.58 20.88
CA ALA A 104 4.11 11.60 20.09
C ALA A 104 3.44 12.99 20.14
N VAL A 105 2.10 13.03 20.19
CA VAL A 105 1.34 14.30 20.26
C VAL A 105 1.46 14.92 21.65
N ILE A 106 1.49 14.08 22.69
CA ILE A 106 1.64 14.51 24.07
C ILE A 106 3.04 15.08 24.29
N GLU A 107 4.08 14.37 23.82
CA GLU A 107 5.47 14.82 23.92
C GLU A 107 5.71 16.15 23.17
N GLU A 108 5.10 16.34 22.00
CA GLU A 108 5.16 17.62 21.28
C GLU A 108 4.47 18.75 22.06
N ARG A 109 3.27 18.49 22.59
CA ARG A 109 2.54 19.47 23.41
C ARG A 109 3.31 19.86 24.68
N ASN A 110 4.00 18.92 25.29
CA ASN A 110 4.87 19.16 26.44
C ASN A 110 6.17 19.88 26.05
N GLY A 111 6.45 20.04 24.75
CA GLY A 111 7.65 20.66 24.24
C GLY A 111 8.91 19.82 24.41
N GLU A 112 8.77 18.49 24.57
CA GLU A 112 9.86 17.53 24.65
C GLU A 112 10.46 17.26 23.26
N ILE A 113 9.59 17.20 22.26
CA ILE A 113 9.95 17.09 20.84
C ILE A 113 9.42 18.28 20.04
N GLU A 114 10.06 18.54 18.92
CA GLU A 114 9.68 19.55 17.93
C GLU A 114 9.90 19.03 16.51
N PHE A 115 9.13 19.55 15.57
CA PHE A 115 9.24 19.23 14.14
C PHE A 115 9.88 20.42 13.43
N ARG A 116 11.06 20.20 12.84
CA ARG A 116 11.80 21.25 12.13
C ARG A 116 12.00 20.88 10.67
N ALA A 117 11.61 21.78 9.78
CA ALA A 117 11.97 21.71 8.36
C ALA A 117 13.36 22.36 8.19
N VAL A 118 14.34 21.57 7.75
CA VAL A 118 15.73 22.01 7.56
C VAL A 118 16.22 21.66 6.16
N ASN A 119 17.17 22.43 5.66
CA ASN A 119 17.90 22.15 4.42
C ASN A 119 19.37 22.56 4.61
N ASN A 120 20.21 22.32 3.60
CA ASN A 120 21.61 22.75 3.64
C ASN A 120 21.74 24.25 3.30
N ASP A 121 21.33 25.10 4.23
CA ASP A 121 21.39 26.56 4.21
C ASP A 121 22.76 27.13 4.65
N GLY A 122 23.62 26.29 5.22
CA GLY A 122 24.90 26.70 5.81
C GLY A 122 24.83 27.05 7.29
N ASP A 123 23.65 26.96 7.91
CA ASP A 123 23.48 27.16 9.34
C ASP A 123 24.00 25.97 10.16
N ARG A 124 24.54 26.27 11.35
CA ARG A 124 25.14 25.25 12.22
C ARG A 124 24.09 24.29 12.78
N GLU A 125 22.92 24.76 13.18
CA GLU A 125 21.86 23.89 13.71
C GLU A 125 21.30 23.00 12.62
N SER A 126 21.00 23.57 11.44
CA SER A 126 20.57 22.83 10.26
C SER A 126 21.57 21.71 9.92
N TYR A 127 22.87 22.00 9.94
CA TYR A 127 23.91 21.01 9.68
C TYR A 127 23.96 19.88 10.72
N ILE A 128 23.79 20.19 12.02
CA ILE A 128 23.73 19.18 13.09
C ILE A 128 22.53 18.25 12.87
N ILE A 129 21.36 18.82 12.57
CA ILE A 129 20.12 18.05 12.35
C ILE A 129 20.26 17.16 11.11
N LEU A 130 20.74 17.70 9.99
CA LEU A 130 20.98 16.92 8.76
C LEU A 130 21.99 15.79 8.99
N THR A 131 23.03 16.03 9.79
CA THR A 131 24.01 15.01 10.15
C THR A 131 23.39 13.90 10.99
N GLY A 132 22.53 14.25 11.95
CA GLY A 132 21.76 13.29 12.74
C GLY A 132 20.85 12.43 11.85
N LEU A 133 20.09 13.07 10.95
CA LEU A 133 19.24 12.37 9.98
C LEU A 133 20.03 11.42 9.08
N LYS A 134 21.15 11.87 8.52
CA LYS A 134 22.05 11.02 7.73
C LYS A 134 22.43 9.76 8.49
N CYS A 135 22.83 9.89 9.75
CA CYS A 135 23.22 8.76 10.58
C CYS A 135 22.05 7.78 10.83
N ILE A 136 20.83 8.29 11.02
CA ILE A 136 19.63 7.45 11.15
C ILE A 136 19.35 6.72 9.84
N PHE A 137 19.29 7.43 8.71
CA PHE A 137 19.04 6.82 7.41
C PHE A 137 20.08 5.75 7.07
N GLN A 138 21.37 5.99 7.32
CA GLN A 138 22.44 5.01 7.10
C GLN A 138 22.29 3.74 7.94
N LYS A 139 21.68 3.83 9.14
CA LYS A 139 21.41 2.69 10.01
C LYS A 139 20.11 1.96 9.61
N GLN A 140 19.04 2.70 9.33
CA GLN A 140 17.71 2.15 9.07
C GLN A 140 17.52 1.68 7.62
N LEU A 141 18.32 2.17 6.67
CA LEU A 141 18.25 1.83 5.25
C LEU A 141 19.55 1.15 4.79
N PRO A 142 19.85 -0.08 5.24
CA PRO A 142 21.13 -0.74 4.96
C PRO A 142 21.34 -1.10 3.48
N LYS A 143 20.26 -1.19 2.70
CA LYS A 143 20.32 -1.42 1.24
C LYS A 143 20.77 -0.19 0.46
N MET A 144 20.73 0.99 1.06
CA MET A 144 21.10 2.25 0.41
C MET A 144 22.58 2.58 0.68
N PRO A 145 23.38 2.92 -0.36
CA PRO A 145 24.77 3.27 -0.16
C PRO A 145 24.94 4.49 0.76
N LYS A 146 25.89 4.41 1.70
CA LYS A 146 26.09 5.47 2.72
C LYS A 146 26.41 6.84 2.10
N ASP A 147 27.23 6.86 1.05
CA ASP A 147 27.60 8.07 0.32
C ASP A 147 26.43 8.64 -0.47
N TYR A 148 25.56 7.77 -0.99
CA TYR A 148 24.34 8.18 -1.68
C TYR A 148 23.38 8.92 -0.72
N ILE A 149 23.18 8.37 0.48
CA ILE A 149 22.39 9.02 1.54
C ILE A 149 22.98 10.37 1.90
N ALA A 150 24.29 10.42 2.19
CA ALA A 150 24.96 11.66 2.57
C ALA A 150 24.81 12.74 1.50
N ARG A 151 25.04 12.37 0.23
CA ARG A 151 24.94 13.31 -0.90
C ARG A 151 23.55 13.93 -1.02
N LEU A 152 22.48 13.14 -0.87
CA LEU A 152 21.12 13.65 -1.02
C LEU A 152 20.62 14.40 0.23
N VAL A 153 20.99 13.97 1.44
CA VAL A 153 20.61 14.68 2.67
C VAL A 153 21.24 16.08 2.72
N TYR A 154 22.48 16.24 2.24
CA TYR A 154 23.15 17.54 2.19
C TYR A 154 22.91 18.31 0.87
N ASP A 155 22.11 17.77 -0.06
CA ASP A 155 21.80 18.45 -1.30
C ASP A 155 20.87 19.64 -1.05
N ARG A 156 21.20 20.81 -1.60
CA ARG A 156 20.45 22.06 -1.36
C ARG A 156 19.04 22.06 -1.98
N THR A 157 18.78 21.16 -2.95
CA THR A 157 17.44 21.02 -3.56
C THR A 157 16.53 20.09 -2.76
N HIS A 158 17.06 19.40 -1.76
CA HIS A 158 16.31 18.55 -0.86
C HIS A 158 16.00 19.30 0.44
N LEU A 159 14.84 19.01 1.00
CA LEU A 159 14.43 19.45 2.32
C LEU A 159 14.24 18.24 3.21
N SER A 160 14.46 18.41 4.51
CA SER A 160 14.21 17.37 5.49
C SER A 160 13.31 17.88 6.59
N MET A 161 12.22 17.15 6.87
CA MET A 161 11.42 17.35 8.07
C MET A 161 11.99 16.42 9.15
N ALA A 162 12.56 16.99 10.21
CA ALA A 162 13.19 16.27 11.31
C ALA A 162 12.35 16.33 12.58
N ILE A 163 12.35 15.24 13.34
CA ILE A 163 11.90 15.20 14.73
C ILE A 163 13.12 15.43 15.60
N VAL A 164 13.12 16.52 16.35
CA VAL A 164 14.21 16.91 17.25
C VAL A 164 13.70 16.85 18.68
N LYS A 165 14.42 16.15 19.55
CA LYS A 165 14.22 16.14 20.98
C LYS A 165 15.21 17.08 21.64
N LYS A 166 14.76 17.88 22.62
CA LYS A 166 15.64 18.85 23.28
C LYS A 166 16.82 18.16 23.99
N PRO A 167 18.05 18.71 23.92
CA PRO A 167 18.38 20.01 23.33
C PRO A 167 18.55 20.02 21.80
N LEU A 168 18.99 18.94 21.15
CA LEU A 168 19.19 18.87 19.67
C LEU A 168 19.38 17.41 19.17
N GLU A 169 18.74 16.45 19.83
CA GLU A 169 18.82 15.03 19.48
C GLU A 169 17.83 14.69 18.34
N VAL A 170 18.33 14.13 17.24
CA VAL A 170 17.45 13.75 16.12
C VAL A 170 16.87 12.35 16.36
N VAL A 171 15.54 12.24 16.33
CA VAL A 171 14.81 10.98 16.53
C VAL A 171 14.48 10.29 15.20
N GLY A 172 14.28 11.07 14.15
CA GLY A 172 13.90 10.56 12.84
C GLY A 172 13.51 11.69 11.89
N GLY A 173 13.21 11.35 10.65
CA GLY A 173 12.82 12.36 9.68
C GLY A 173 12.44 11.82 8.30
N ILE A 174 11.97 12.74 7.47
CA ILE A 174 11.68 12.51 6.06
C ILE A 174 12.49 13.52 5.24
N THR A 175 13.32 13.03 4.32
CA THR A 175 13.96 13.84 3.30
C THR A 175 13.15 13.75 2.02
N TYR A 176 12.78 14.89 1.46
CA TYR A 176 11.97 15.01 0.26
C TYR A 176 12.49 16.09 -0.67
N ARG A 177 12.16 15.97 -1.96
CA ARG A 177 12.52 16.90 -3.01
C ARG A 177 11.27 17.45 -3.69
N PRO A 178 10.89 18.71 -3.45
CA PRO A 178 9.74 19.32 -4.13
C PRO A 178 10.07 19.72 -5.57
N PHE A 179 9.16 19.42 -6.51
CA PHE A 179 9.27 19.84 -7.90
C PHE A 179 8.30 20.98 -8.20
N LYS A 180 8.81 22.21 -8.07
CA LYS A 180 8.03 23.44 -8.29
C LYS A 180 7.38 23.44 -9.68
N GLY A 181 6.09 23.78 -9.75
CA GLY A 181 5.32 23.83 -10.99
C GLY A 181 4.83 22.48 -11.51
N ARG A 182 5.16 21.37 -10.83
CA ARG A 182 4.67 20.02 -11.16
C ARG A 182 3.69 19.47 -10.13
N GLN A 183 3.44 20.23 -9.05
CA GLN A 183 2.52 19.90 -7.97
C GLN A 183 2.81 18.57 -7.25
N PHE A 184 4.05 18.06 -7.33
CA PHE A 184 4.46 16.87 -6.62
C PHE A 184 5.82 17.02 -5.94
N ALA A 185 6.06 16.21 -4.91
CA ALA A 185 7.37 16.04 -4.29
C ALA A 185 7.73 14.56 -4.21
N GLU A 186 9.02 14.26 -4.38
CA GLU A 186 9.59 12.94 -4.18
C GLU A 186 9.98 12.77 -2.72
N ILE A 187 9.46 11.75 -2.04
CA ILE A 187 9.99 11.33 -0.73
C ILE A 187 11.17 10.40 -1.01
N VAL A 188 12.36 10.84 -0.61
CA VAL A 188 13.61 10.13 -0.89
C VAL A 188 13.95 9.18 0.26
N PHE A 189 13.87 9.68 1.50
CA PHE A 189 14.13 8.88 2.71
C PHE A 189 13.04 9.11 3.74
N CYS A 190 12.66 8.05 4.44
CA CYS A 190 11.73 8.11 5.57
C CYS A 190 12.17 7.07 6.60
N ALA A 191 12.61 7.51 7.76
CA ALA A 191 13.04 6.61 8.82
C ALA A 191 12.91 7.25 10.20
N ILE A 192 12.60 6.41 11.18
CA ILE A 192 12.60 6.73 12.61
C ILE A 192 13.62 5.82 13.29
N SER A 193 14.32 6.31 14.31
CA SER A 193 15.24 5.50 15.10
C SER A 193 14.53 4.29 15.72
N SER A 194 15.18 3.12 15.71
CA SER A 194 14.55 1.84 16.10
C SER A 194 13.99 1.82 17.52
N ASP A 195 14.63 2.51 18.45
CA ASP A 195 14.21 2.66 19.84
C ASP A 195 12.90 3.46 20.00
N GLN A 196 12.48 4.18 18.95
CA GLN A 196 11.35 5.11 18.96
C GLN A 196 10.20 4.70 18.02
N GLN A 197 10.30 3.60 17.25
CA GLN A 197 9.36 3.24 16.19
C GLN A 197 7.92 2.92 16.65
N VAL A 198 7.68 2.65 17.94
CA VAL A 198 6.37 2.21 18.46
C VAL A 198 5.50 3.37 18.99
N LYS A 199 6.08 4.56 19.19
CA LYS A 199 5.36 5.71 19.79
C LYS A 199 4.44 6.47 18.83
N GLY A 200 4.40 6.05 17.56
CA GLY A 200 3.59 6.68 16.52
C GLY A 200 4.23 7.89 15.83
N TYR A 201 5.53 8.14 16.05
CA TYR A 201 6.24 9.26 15.43
C TYR A 201 6.17 9.27 13.91
N GLY A 202 6.25 8.12 13.24
CA GLY A 202 6.20 8.08 11.76
C GLY A 202 4.89 8.65 11.20
N ALA A 203 3.75 8.24 11.77
CA ALA A 203 2.45 8.77 11.37
C ALA A 203 2.32 10.27 11.70
N HIS A 204 2.84 10.70 12.84
CA HIS A 204 2.81 12.09 13.26
C HIS A 204 3.67 13.00 12.36
N LEU A 205 4.87 12.52 12.01
CA LEU A 205 5.80 13.15 11.09
C LEU A 205 5.21 13.30 9.69
N MET A 206 4.53 12.28 9.18
CA MET A 206 3.86 12.35 7.88
C MET A 206 2.70 13.38 7.89
N SER A 207 1.93 13.46 8.98
CA SER A 207 0.90 14.49 9.13
C SER A 207 1.49 15.90 9.13
N HIS A 208 2.58 16.11 9.89
CA HIS A 208 3.34 17.37 9.88
C HIS A 208 3.87 17.72 8.49
N LEU A 209 4.47 16.75 7.79
CA LEU A 209 4.98 16.94 6.44
C LEU A 209 3.87 17.36 5.46
N LYS A 210 2.72 16.67 5.49
CA LYS A 210 1.58 16.99 4.63
C LYS A 210 1.05 18.40 4.88
N ASP A 211 0.83 18.75 6.15
CA ASP A 211 0.31 20.08 6.50
C ASP A 211 1.33 21.18 6.18
N TYR A 212 2.63 20.94 6.43
CA TYR A 212 3.70 21.87 6.09
C TYR A 212 3.82 22.12 4.59
N VAL A 213 3.89 21.05 3.79
CA VAL A 213 4.06 21.14 2.33
C VAL A 213 2.85 21.83 1.68
N LYS A 214 1.63 21.51 2.15
CA LYS A 214 0.41 22.18 1.68
C LYS A 214 0.37 23.67 2.04
N ALA A 215 0.93 24.07 3.18
CA ALA A 215 0.92 25.46 3.61
C ALA A 215 2.02 26.30 2.94
N THR A 216 3.11 25.66 2.51
CA THR A 216 4.32 26.36 2.03
C THR A 216 4.56 26.23 0.52
N SER A 217 3.85 25.34 -0.18
CA SER A 217 4.07 25.05 -1.59
C SER A 217 2.78 24.65 -2.34
N ASP A 218 2.88 24.51 -3.67
CA ASP A 218 1.82 24.04 -4.58
C ASP A 218 1.74 22.50 -4.66
N VAL A 219 2.54 21.79 -3.88
CA VAL A 219 2.63 20.33 -3.91
C VAL A 219 1.37 19.70 -3.31
N MET A 220 0.70 18.87 -4.10
CA MET A 220 -0.49 18.11 -3.70
C MET A 220 -0.28 16.59 -3.75
N HIS A 221 0.80 16.14 -4.39
CA HIS A 221 1.11 14.73 -4.56
C HIS A 221 2.48 14.38 -3.99
N PHE A 222 2.57 13.25 -3.29
CA PHE A 222 3.86 12.64 -2.98
C PHE A 222 4.07 11.39 -3.84
N LEU A 223 5.27 11.25 -4.38
CA LEU A 223 5.74 10.03 -5.01
C LEU A 223 6.91 9.47 -4.20
N THR A 224 6.96 8.15 -4.06
CA THR A 224 8.03 7.47 -3.32
C THR A 224 8.26 6.09 -3.89
N TYR A 225 9.50 5.61 -3.81
CA TYR A 225 9.80 4.19 -3.95
C TYR A 225 9.85 3.56 -2.56
N ALA A 226 8.85 2.75 -2.24
CA ALA A 226 8.78 2.02 -0.99
C ALA A 226 9.42 0.64 -1.13
N ASP A 227 10.20 0.24 -0.14
CA ASP A 227 10.61 -1.16 -0.01
C ASP A 227 9.42 -2.01 0.47
N ASN A 228 9.49 -3.33 0.26
CA ASN A 228 8.39 -4.24 0.60
C ASN A 228 7.96 -4.16 2.07
N TYR A 229 8.90 -3.85 2.98
CA TYR A 229 8.62 -3.70 4.41
C TYR A 229 7.88 -2.39 4.74
N ALA A 230 8.11 -1.29 4.00
CA ALA A 230 7.43 -0.01 4.24
C ALA A 230 6.11 0.15 3.50
N ILE A 231 5.74 -0.72 2.55
CA ILE A 231 4.45 -0.63 1.81
C ILE A 231 3.28 -0.50 2.80
N GLY A 232 3.24 -1.30 3.87
CA GLY A 232 2.17 -1.24 4.87
C GLY A 232 2.11 0.09 5.61
N TYR A 233 3.26 0.72 5.87
CA TYR A 233 3.33 2.06 6.45
C TYR A 233 2.77 3.10 5.47
N PHE A 234 3.25 3.12 4.23
CA PHE A 234 2.81 4.08 3.21
C PHE A 234 1.32 3.92 2.88
N LYS A 235 0.80 2.68 2.77
CA LYS A 235 -0.65 2.41 2.63
C LYS A 235 -1.45 3.05 3.77
N LYS A 236 -1.02 2.89 5.03
CA LYS A 236 -1.67 3.54 6.20
C LYS A 236 -1.59 5.07 6.15
N GLN A 237 -0.58 5.63 5.48
CA GLN A 237 -0.48 7.07 5.25
C GLN A 237 -1.24 7.54 4.00
N GLY A 238 -2.05 6.69 3.35
CA GLY A 238 -2.84 7.07 2.18
C GLY A 238 -2.04 7.09 0.88
N PHE A 239 -0.98 6.28 0.79
CA PHE A 239 -0.33 5.98 -0.48
C PHE A 239 -0.97 4.76 -1.15
N THR A 240 -1.07 4.80 -2.47
CA THR A 240 -1.52 3.70 -3.33
C THR A 240 -0.41 3.31 -4.32
N LYS A 241 -0.45 2.08 -4.83
CA LYS A 241 0.43 1.62 -5.93
C LYS A 241 0.00 2.23 -7.27
N GLU A 242 -1.25 2.66 -7.38
CA GLU A 242 -1.80 3.25 -8.60
C GLU A 242 -1.34 4.71 -8.75
N ILE A 243 -0.57 4.98 -9.81
CA ILE A 243 -0.06 6.32 -10.10
C ILE A 243 -1.05 7.04 -11.01
N THR A 244 -1.89 7.90 -10.45
CA THR A 244 -2.86 8.70 -11.19
C THR A 244 -2.25 9.97 -11.80
N LEU A 245 -1.04 10.36 -11.37
CA LEU A 245 -0.33 11.51 -11.94
C LEU A 245 0.20 11.19 -13.34
N GLU A 246 -0.03 12.10 -14.30
CA GLU A 246 0.39 11.95 -15.69
C GLU A 246 1.89 11.65 -15.82
N ARG A 247 2.26 10.60 -16.57
CA ARG A 247 3.66 10.15 -16.71
C ARG A 247 4.64 11.28 -17.06
N PRO A 248 4.38 12.21 -18.01
CA PRO A 248 5.31 13.30 -18.33
C PRO A 248 5.62 14.26 -17.17
N ARG A 249 4.76 14.29 -16.13
CA ARG A 249 4.97 15.14 -14.96
C ARG A 249 6.05 14.60 -14.03
N TRP A 250 6.26 13.30 -13.96
CA TRP A 250 7.16 12.70 -12.96
C TRP A 250 8.22 11.76 -13.53
N MET A 251 7.97 11.16 -14.69
CA MET A 251 8.90 10.22 -15.33
C MET A 251 10.22 10.94 -15.70
N GLY A 252 11.35 10.38 -15.27
CA GLY A 252 12.69 10.97 -15.44
C GLY A 252 13.07 12.04 -14.40
N TYR A 253 12.15 12.45 -13.52
CA TYR A 253 12.43 13.42 -12.45
C TYR A 253 12.78 12.74 -11.13
N ILE A 254 12.07 11.66 -10.81
CA ILE A 254 12.31 10.85 -9.62
C ILE A 254 13.39 9.80 -9.88
N LYS A 255 13.97 9.26 -8.80
CA LYS A 255 14.96 8.19 -8.88
C LYS A 255 14.31 6.82 -8.81
N ASP A 256 14.66 5.96 -9.76
CA ASP A 256 14.24 4.56 -9.76
C ASP A 256 15.16 3.75 -8.85
N TYR A 257 14.56 2.99 -7.92
CA TYR A 257 15.29 2.11 -7.01
C TYR A 257 14.95 0.66 -7.33
N GLU A 258 15.98 -0.15 -7.57
CA GLU A 258 15.83 -1.57 -7.84
C GLU A 258 15.15 -2.28 -6.65
N GLY A 259 14.08 -3.02 -6.93
CA GLY A 259 13.29 -3.71 -5.91
C GLY A 259 12.39 -2.81 -5.05
N GLY A 260 12.26 -1.52 -5.38
CA GLY A 260 11.28 -0.62 -4.79
C GLY A 260 9.95 -0.63 -5.57
N THR A 261 8.83 -0.52 -4.85
CA THR A 261 7.51 -0.30 -5.44
C THR A 261 7.21 1.20 -5.46
N ILE A 262 6.92 1.76 -6.63
CA ILE A 262 6.46 3.15 -6.73
C ILE A 262 5.07 3.29 -6.08
N MET A 263 4.89 4.33 -5.28
CA MET A 263 3.63 4.63 -4.62
C MET A 263 3.32 6.13 -4.67
N GLN A 264 2.04 6.47 -4.84
CA GLN A 264 1.54 7.84 -4.87
C GLN A 264 0.61 8.12 -3.68
N CYS A 265 0.79 9.27 -3.03
CA CYS A 265 -0.19 9.85 -2.11
C CYS A 265 -0.76 11.14 -2.71
N SER A 266 -2.08 11.20 -2.88
CA SER A 266 -2.79 12.43 -3.24
C SER A 266 -3.39 13.05 -1.99
N MET A 267 -2.95 14.26 -1.65
CA MET A 267 -3.40 14.95 -0.44
C MET A 267 -4.80 15.52 -0.59
N LEU A 268 -5.56 15.54 0.52
CA LEU A 268 -6.89 16.11 0.57
C LEU A 268 -6.81 17.63 0.81
N PRO A 269 -7.43 18.47 -0.03
CA PRO A 269 -7.21 19.92 -0.01
C PRO A 269 -7.70 20.58 1.28
N LYS A 270 -8.90 20.22 1.75
CA LYS A 270 -9.57 20.92 2.87
C LYS A 270 -9.18 20.42 4.27
N ILE A 271 -8.36 19.37 4.36
CA ILE A 271 -8.08 18.69 5.64
C ILE A 271 -6.73 19.15 6.20
N ARG A 272 -6.70 19.40 7.51
CA ARG A 272 -5.47 19.46 8.31
C ARG A 272 -5.19 18.07 8.89
N TYR A 273 -4.11 17.44 8.46
CA TYR A 273 -3.78 16.07 8.80
C TYR A 273 -3.49 15.88 10.30
N LEU A 274 -2.89 16.87 10.96
CA LEU A 274 -2.68 16.85 12.42
C LEU A 274 -4.00 16.77 13.21
N GLU A 275 -5.09 17.31 12.68
CA GLU A 275 -6.41 17.31 13.31
C GLU A 275 -7.33 16.21 12.78
N SER A 276 -6.85 15.39 11.84
CA SER A 276 -7.66 14.36 11.15
C SER A 276 -8.35 13.40 12.10
N GLY A 277 -7.68 12.97 13.18
CA GLY A 277 -8.27 12.07 14.18
C GLY A 277 -9.48 12.71 14.90
N ARG A 278 -9.37 14.00 15.26
CA ARG A 278 -10.46 14.74 15.90
C ARG A 278 -11.60 15.01 14.92
N LEU A 279 -11.27 15.32 13.66
CA LEU A 279 -12.24 15.49 12.59
C LEU A 279 -13.06 14.20 12.37
N LEU A 280 -12.40 13.06 12.24
CA LEU A 280 -13.05 11.76 12.06
C LEU A 280 -13.94 11.39 13.26
N LEU A 281 -13.51 11.69 14.48
CA LEU A 281 -14.32 11.45 15.68
C LEU A 281 -15.59 12.31 15.67
N LYS A 282 -15.50 13.58 15.29
CA LYS A 282 -16.66 14.48 15.13
C LYS A 282 -17.61 13.99 14.03
N GLN A 283 -17.07 13.57 12.88
CA GLN A 283 -17.86 13.01 11.78
C GLN A 283 -18.61 11.74 12.23
N LYS A 284 -17.91 10.82 12.91
CA LYS A 284 -18.52 9.61 13.48
C LYS A 284 -19.65 9.94 14.46
N ALA A 285 -19.42 10.91 15.36
CA ALA A 285 -20.44 11.36 16.30
C ALA A 285 -21.68 11.96 15.60
N ALA A 286 -21.48 12.76 14.55
CA ALA A 286 -22.59 13.33 13.76
C ALA A 286 -23.41 12.24 13.06
N VAL A 287 -22.73 11.25 12.45
CA VAL A 287 -23.39 10.09 11.83
C VAL A 287 -24.15 9.29 12.88
N HIS A 288 -23.54 9.00 14.02
CA HIS A 288 -24.19 8.27 15.12
C HIS A 288 -25.40 9.02 15.68
N ALA A 289 -25.36 10.36 15.77
CA ALA A 289 -26.50 11.16 16.20
C ALA A 289 -27.67 11.03 15.21
N LYS A 290 -27.39 11.04 13.90
CA LYS A 290 -28.42 10.83 12.88
C LYS A 290 -28.97 9.40 12.90
N ILE A 291 -28.10 8.40 13.07
CA ILE A 291 -28.52 7.00 13.26
C ILE A 291 -29.43 6.91 14.48
N LYS A 292 -29.04 7.47 15.62
CA LYS A 292 -29.83 7.42 16.86
C LYS A 292 -31.20 8.09 16.74
N ALA A 293 -31.34 9.09 15.87
CA ALA A 293 -32.63 9.74 15.62
C ALA A 293 -33.63 8.85 14.85
N VAL A 294 -33.17 7.77 14.21
CA VAL A 294 -34.00 6.88 13.38
C VAL A 294 -34.00 5.43 13.90
N SER A 295 -32.85 4.97 14.36
CA SER A 295 -32.62 3.60 14.84
C SER A 295 -33.04 3.47 16.29
N LYS A 296 -33.81 2.44 16.60
CA LYS A 296 -34.15 2.01 17.97
C LYS A 296 -33.15 1.01 18.56
N SER A 297 -32.01 0.77 17.89
CA SER A 297 -31.05 -0.28 18.30
C SER A 297 -30.38 -0.03 19.67
N PHE A 298 -30.56 1.15 20.27
CA PHE A 298 -30.08 1.46 21.61
C PHE A 298 -31.07 1.06 22.71
N GLU A 299 -32.30 0.65 22.36
CA GLU A 299 -33.29 0.14 23.31
C GLU A 299 -32.87 -1.27 23.75
N VAL A 300 -32.67 -1.44 25.05
CA VAL A 300 -32.30 -2.74 25.63
C VAL A 300 -33.60 -3.45 26.03
N HIS A 301 -33.94 -4.52 25.30
CA HIS A 301 -35.12 -5.34 25.61
C HIS A 301 -34.79 -6.40 26.67
N PRO A 302 -35.72 -6.70 27.60
CA PRO A 302 -35.54 -7.78 28.57
C PRO A 302 -35.49 -9.14 27.86
N PRO A 303 -34.86 -10.16 28.48
CA PRO A 303 -34.84 -11.51 27.93
C PRO A 303 -36.28 -12.08 27.83
N PRO A 304 -36.54 -12.96 26.86
CA PRO A 304 -37.81 -13.67 26.74
C PRO A 304 -38.22 -14.35 28.05
N THR A 305 -39.52 -14.33 28.38
CA THR A 305 -40.06 -14.89 29.62
C THR A 305 -39.82 -16.40 29.74
N GLN A 306 -39.75 -17.10 28.60
CA GLN A 306 -39.43 -18.52 28.51
C GLN A 306 -38.00 -18.84 28.97
N TRP A 307 -37.12 -17.84 29.04
CA TRP A 307 -35.76 -18.00 29.54
C TRP A 307 -35.63 -17.73 31.05
N LYS A 308 -36.73 -17.38 31.72
CA LYS A 308 -36.75 -17.11 33.15
C LYS A 308 -36.65 -18.42 33.95
N GLY A 309 -35.54 -18.62 34.66
CA GLY A 309 -35.34 -19.76 35.57
C GLY A 309 -34.46 -20.91 35.06
N LEU A 310 -33.86 -20.80 33.87
CA LEU A 310 -32.86 -21.77 33.41
C LEU A 310 -31.59 -21.70 34.26
N LYS A 311 -31.04 -22.87 34.61
CA LYS A 311 -29.74 -22.97 35.27
C LYS A 311 -28.63 -22.96 34.22
N LYS A 312 -27.43 -22.56 34.63
CA LYS A 312 -26.24 -22.54 33.78
C LYS A 312 -25.91 -23.97 33.33
N GLY A 313 -26.17 -24.29 32.07
CA GLY A 313 -25.95 -25.62 31.48
C GLY A 313 -27.21 -26.26 30.89
N ASP A 314 -28.40 -25.72 31.17
CA ASP A 314 -29.65 -26.19 30.56
C ASP A 314 -29.74 -25.75 29.09
N SER A 315 -30.35 -26.58 28.25
CA SER A 315 -30.58 -26.24 26.84
C SER A 315 -31.64 -25.15 26.70
N LEU A 316 -31.35 -24.12 25.89
CA LEU A 316 -32.29 -23.03 25.66
C LEU A 316 -33.51 -23.53 24.87
N PRO A 317 -34.74 -23.22 25.30
CA PRO A 317 -35.93 -23.56 24.54
C PRO A 317 -35.91 -22.83 23.20
N SER A 318 -36.25 -23.53 22.11
CA SER A 318 -36.42 -22.92 20.79
C SER A 318 -37.61 -21.97 20.82
N ILE A 319 -37.39 -20.70 20.46
CA ILE A 319 -38.41 -19.66 20.40
C ILE A 319 -38.49 -19.19 18.95
N ASP A 320 -39.70 -19.08 18.41
CA ASP A 320 -39.93 -18.44 17.13
C ASP A 320 -39.65 -16.92 17.25
N PRO A 321 -38.64 -16.38 16.54
CA PRO A 321 -38.27 -14.98 16.66
C PRO A 321 -39.40 -14.00 16.30
N LEU A 322 -40.35 -14.39 15.44
CA LEU A 322 -41.48 -13.53 15.05
C LEU A 322 -42.52 -13.33 16.16
N THR A 323 -42.48 -14.17 17.20
CA THR A 323 -43.33 -14.00 18.40
C THR A 323 -42.86 -12.85 19.30
N ILE A 324 -41.60 -12.41 19.13
CA ILE A 324 -41.03 -11.31 19.90
C ILE A 324 -41.40 -9.98 19.20
N ALA A 325 -42.28 -9.20 19.82
CA ALA A 325 -42.79 -7.94 19.27
C ALA A 325 -41.68 -7.00 18.79
N ALA A 326 -40.61 -6.85 19.59
CA ALA A 326 -39.47 -6.03 19.22
C ALA A 326 -38.77 -6.49 17.92
N ILE A 327 -38.60 -7.80 17.72
CA ILE A 327 -38.00 -8.35 16.49
C ILE A 327 -38.93 -8.10 15.30
N LYS A 328 -40.23 -8.35 15.48
CA LYS A 328 -41.25 -8.10 14.44
C LYS A 328 -41.28 -6.63 13.99
N GLU A 329 -41.17 -5.69 14.93
CA GLU A 329 -41.14 -4.25 14.63
C GLU A 329 -39.91 -3.79 13.85
N THR A 330 -38.78 -4.51 13.93
CA THR A 330 -37.58 -4.18 13.15
C THR A 330 -37.70 -4.53 11.66
N GLY A 331 -38.77 -5.23 11.26
CA GLY A 331 -38.89 -5.78 9.91
C GLY A 331 -37.93 -6.95 9.64
N TRP A 332 -37.40 -7.56 10.70
CA TRP A 332 -36.54 -8.74 10.62
C TRP A 332 -37.29 -9.90 9.97
N SER A 333 -36.58 -10.65 9.14
CA SER A 333 -37.09 -11.85 8.48
C SER A 333 -36.06 -12.97 8.54
N LEU A 334 -36.53 -14.22 8.42
CA LEU A 334 -35.67 -15.40 8.37
C LEU A 334 -34.66 -15.32 7.21
N ASP A 335 -35.05 -14.75 6.07
CA ASP A 335 -34.17 -14.59 4.91
C ASP A 335 -33.03 -13.60 5.20
N MET A 336 -33.31 -12.49 5.91
CA MET A 336 -32.27 -11.54 6.33
C MET A 336 -31.26 -12.16 7.30
N ASP A 337 -31.73 -12.99 8.22
CA ASP A 337 -30.88 -13.71 9.18
C ASP A 337 -30.05 -14.81 8.49
N ALA A 338 -30.65 -15.54 7.55
CA ALA A 338 -29.93 -16.50 6.72
C ALA A 338 -28.80 -15.81 5.94
N LEU A 339 -29.08 -14.67 5.30
CA LEU A 339 -28.07 -13.84 4.61
C LEU A 339 -26.97 -13.33 5.56
N ALA A 340 -27.34 -12.86 6.76
CA ALA A 340 -26.36 -12.36 7.73
C ALA A 340 -25.45 -13.46 8.30
N ARG A 341 -25.94 -14.71 8.36
CA ARG A 341 -25.18 -15.89 8.79
C ARG A 341 -24.34 -16.50 7.67
N GLN A 342 -24.58 -16.13 6.42
CA GLN A 342 -23.75 -16.59 5.32
C GLN A 342 -22.31 -16.11 5.57
N PRO A 343 -21.33 -17.02 5.59
CA PRO A 343 -19.94 -16.63 5.74
C PRO A 343 -19.57 -15.73 4.57
N ARG A 344 -19.03 -14.55 4.87
CA ARG A 344 -18.69 -13.53 3.87
C ARG A 344 -17.63 -14.01 2.88
N HIS A 345 -16.78 -14.93 3.31
CA HIS A 345 -15.70 -15.53 2.54
C HIS A 345 -15.74 -17.05 2.69
N ASN A 346 -15.13 -17.74 1.72
CA ASN A 346 -14.91 -19.19 1.78
C ASN A 346 -14.19 -19.58 3.09
N PRO A 347 -14.53 -20.72 3.74
CA PRO A 347 -13.79 -21.25 4.90
C PRO A 347 -12.26 -21.29 4.72
N ASN A 348 -11.77 -21.50 3.50
CA ASN A 348 -10.34 -21.57 3.17
C ASN A 348 -9.69 -20.20 2.90
N HIS A 349 -10.46 -19.09 2.86
CA HIS A 349 -9.98 -17.79 2.41
C HIS A 349 -8.76 -17.30 3.20
N SER A 350 -8.76 -17.51 4.53
CA SER A 350 -7.64 -17.13 5.39
C SER A 350 -6.36 -17.91 5.05
N GLN A 351 -6.46 -19.23 4.88
CA GLN A 351 -5.34 -20.09 4.51
C GLN A 351 -4.81 -19.73 3.11
N LEU A 352 -5.71 -19.46 2.15
CA LEU A 352 -5.34 -19.01 0.80
C LEU A 352 -4.64 -17.65 0.82
N MET A 353 -5.10 -16.71 1.66
CA MET A 353 -4.45 -15.40 1.84
C MET A 353 -3.04 -15.55 2.42
N HIS A 354 -2.86 -16.43 3.39
CA HIS A 354 -1.53 -16.75 3.93
C HIS A 354 -0.62 -17.40 2.89
N LEU A 355 -1.15 -18.33 2.08
CA LEU A 355 -0.41 -18.96 1.00
C LEU A 355 0.01 -17.94 -0.07
N LEU A 356 -0.92 -17.09 -0.53
CA LEU A 356 -0.64 -16.04 -1.50
C LEU A 356 0.44 -15.09 -1.01
N SER A 357 0.33 -14.63 0.24
CA SER A 357 1.34 -13.76 0.87
C SER A 357 2.71 -14.44 0.96
N ALA A 358 2.77 -15.74 1.25
CA ALA A 358 4.02 -16.48 1.25
C ALA A 358 4.66 -16.52 -0.15
N LEU A 359 3.86 -16.76 -1.20
CA LEU A 359 4.34 -16.74 -2.59
C LEU A 359 4.83 -15.35 -3.00
N GLN A 360 4.05 -14.29 -2.74
CA GLN A 360 4.42 -12.92 -3.08
C GLN A 360 5.72 -12.46 -2.38
N ASN A 361 5.98 -12.94 -1.17
CA ASN A 361 7.20 -12.61 -0.41
C ASN A 361 8.39 -13.51 -0.74
N SER A 362 8.24 -14.49 -1.63
CA SER A 362 9.35 -15.33 -2.09
C SER A 362 10.41 -14.49 -2.80
N THR A 363 11.68 -14.79 -2.54
CA THR A 363 12.80 -14.17 -3.30
C THR A 363 12.78 -14.52 -4.79
N HIS A 364 11.98 -15.52 -5.18
CA HIS A 364 11.84 -15.99 -6.55
C HIS A 364 10.53 -15.52 -7.22
N ALA A 365 9.70 -14.73 -6.53
CA ALA A 365 8.43 -14.25 -7.06
C ALA A 365 8.54 -13.04 -7.99
N TRP A 366 9.70 -12.37 -8.05
CA TRP A 366 9.89 -11.10 -8.76
C TRP A 366 9.34 -11.02 -10.20
N PRO A 367 9.36 -12.08 -11.05
CA PRO A 367 8.82 -11.99 -12.41
C PRO A 367 7.31 -12.29 -12.48
N PHE A 368 6.69 -12.69 -11.37
CA PHE A 368 5.31 -13.16 -11.28
C PHE A 368 4.41 -12.24 -10.45
N LEU A 369 4.96 -11.15 -9.91
CA LEU A 369 4.22 -10.21 -9.05
C LEU A 369 3.16 -9.42 -9.81
N GLN A 370 3.33 -9.25 -11.12
CA GLN A 370 2.47 -8.45 -12.00
C GLN A 370 2.28 -9.17 -13.33
N PRO A 371 1.23 -8.84 -14.11
CA PRO A 371 1.06 -9.35 -15.47
C PRO A 371 2.26 -8.99 -16.36
N VAL A 372 2.58 -9.85 -17.31
CA VAL A 372 3.64 -9.58 -18.31
C VAL A 372 3.24 -8.37 -19.17
N ASN A 373 4.10 -7.38 -19.30
CA ASN A 373 3.79 -6.20 -20.09
C ASN A 373 3.79 -6.52 -21.61
N LYS A 374 2.64 -6.36 -22.27
CA LYS A 374 2.48 -6.60 -23.72
C LYS A 374 3.38 -5.71 -24.57
N ASP A 375 3.69 -4.50 -24.13
CA ASP A 375 4.53 -3.56 -24.87
C ASP A 375 6.03 -3.94 -24.79
N GLU A 376 6.42 -4.68 -23.75
CA GLU A 376 7.81 -5.14 -23.55
C GLU A 376 8.04 -6.53 -24.13
N VAL A 377 7.03 -7.40 -24.09
CA VAL A 377 7.09 -8.78 -24.59
C VAL A 377 5.96 -9.02 -25.60
N LEU A 378 6.23 -8.64 -26.84
CA LEU A 378 5.23 -8.49 -27.90
C LEU A 378 4.49 -9.80 -28.25
N ASP A 379 5.18 -10.93 -28.27
CA ASP A 379 4.64 -12.24 -28.65
C ASP A 379 4.08 -13.04 -27.47
N TYR A 380 4.22 -12.56 -26.23
CA TYR A 380 3.87 -13.34 -25.03
C TYR A 380 2.43 -13.83 -25.05
N TYR A 381 1.48 -12.93 -25.34
CA TYR A 381 0.04 -13.24 -25.36
C TYR A 381 -0.40 -14.00 -26.62
N GLU A 382 0.48 -14.11 -27.62
CA GLU A 382 0.26 -14.98 -28.77
C GLU A 382 0.62 -16.42 -28.42
N VAL A 383 1.67 -16.62 -27.61
CA VAL A 383 2.14 -17.94 -27.15
C VAL A 383 1.34 -18.44 -25.95
N ILE A 384 1.11 -17.58 -24.96
CA ILE A 384 0.44 -17.91 -23.69
C ILE A 384 -1.03 -17.47 -23.75
N LYS A 385 -1.94 -18.44 -23.79
CA LYS A 385 -3.38 -18.22 -23.97
C LYS A 385 -4.12 -17.91 -22.67
N GLN A 386 -3.63 -18.42 -21.54
CA GLN A 386 -4.23 -18.21 -20.22
C GLN A 386 -3.18 -17.57 -19.31
N PRO A 387 -2.93 -16.25 -19.44
CA PRO A 387 -1.97 -15.56 -18.58
C PRO A 387 -2.46 -15.55 -17.13
N MET A 388 -1.52 -15.65 -16.19
CA MET A 388 -1.80 -15.56 -14.75
C MET A 388 -0.59 -14.97 -14.04
N ASP A 389 -0.83 -14.26 -12.93
CA ASP A 389 0.18 -13.64 -12.08
C ASP A 389 -0.37 -13.47 -10.64
N LEU A 390 0.53 -13.21 -9.69
CA LEU A 390 0.19 -13.16 -8.26
C LEU A 390 -0.69 -11.96 -7.88
N SER A 391 -0.72 -10.87 -8.67
CA SER A 391 -1.62 -9.75 -8.41
C SER A 391 -3.02 -9.98 -8.95
N THR A 392 -3.15 -10.66 -10.09
CA THR A 392 -4.44 -11.16 -10.58
C THR A 392 -5.02 -12.19 -9.60
N MET A 393 -4.18 -13.08 -9.05
CA MET A 393 -4.61 -14.02 -8.00
C MET A 393 -5.08 -13.30 -6.73
N GLU A 394 -4.42 -12.22 -6.31
CA GLU A 394 -4.83 -11.38 -5.17
C GLU A 394 -6.25 -10.83 -5.39
N GLN A 395 -6.50 -10.24 -6.57
CA GLN A 395 -7.83 -9.72 -6.92
C GLN A 395 -8.90 -10.82 -6.99
N LYS A 396 -8.57 -12.00 -7.54
CA LYS A 396 -9.50 -13.13 -7.56
C LYS A 396 -9.87 -13.58 -6.15
N LEU A 397 -8.89 -13.66 -5.24
CA LEU A 397 -9.13 -14.08 -3.86
C LEU A 397 -9.92 -13.04 -3.07
N GLU A 398 -9.66 -11.75 -3.23
CA GLU A 398 -10.43 -10.67 -2.60
C GLU A 398 -11.91 -10.64 -3.04
N ASN A 399 -12.21 -11.11 -4.25
CA ASN A 399 -13.55 -11.20 -4.81
C ASN A 399 -14.20 -12.59 -4.65
N ASP A 400 -13.63 -13.46 -3.80
CA ASP A 400 -14.11 -14.83 -3.54
C ASP A 400 -14.24 -15.70 -4.81
N ALA A 401 -13.41 -15.46 -5.82
CA ALA A 401 -13.42 -16.20 -7.09
C ALA A 401 -12.71 -17.57 -7.02
N TYR A 402 -12.37 -18.05 -5.83
CA TYR A 402 -11.82 -19.39 -5.58
C TYR A 402 -12.79 -20.16 -4.68
N GLU A 403 -13.54 -21.09 -5.28
CA GLU A 403 -14.48 -21.95 -4.56
C GLU A 403 -13.75 -23.06 -3.79
N THR A 404 -12.61 -23.51 -4.32
CA THR A 404 -11.80 -24.57 -3.73
C THR A 404 -10.31 -24.18 -3.66
N PRO A 405 -9.54 -24.74 -2.70
CA PRO A 405 -8.09 -24.61 -2.70
C PRO A 405 -7.43 -25.03 -4.02
N GLU A 406 -8.01 -26.00 -4.71
CA GLU A 406 -7.57 -26.51 -6.00
C GLU A 406 -7.66 -25.44 -7.09
N ASP A 407 -8.68 -24.58 -7.09
CA ASP A 407 -8.79 -23.48 -8.04
C ASP A 407 -7.63 -22.49 -7.87
N PHE A 408 -7.27 -22.19 -6.62
CA PHE A 408 -6.13 -21.34 -6.31
C PHE A 408 -4.80 -22.01 -6.72
N ILE A 409 -4.63 -23.29 -6.39
CA ILE A 409 -3.40 -24.04 -6.69
C ILE A 409 -3.23 -24.21 -8.20
N ARG A 410 -4.33 -24.34 -8.95
CA ARG A 410 -4.34 -24.38 -10.42
C ARG A 410 -3.77 -23.09 -10.99
N ASP A 411 -4.25 -21.93 -10.55
CA ASP A 411 -3.73 -20.64 -10.99
C ASP A 411 -2.26 -20.41 -10.58
N ALA A 412 -1.90 -20.79 -9.34
CA ALA A 412 -0.51 -20.70 -8.88
C ALA A 412 0.44 -21.59 -9.71
N THR A 413 -0.03 -22.77 -10.10
CA THR A 413 0.71 -23.70 -10.96
C THR A 413 0.79 -23.17 -12.39
N LEU A 414 -0.30 -22.58 -12.90
CA LEU A 414 -0.38 -21.99 -14.23
C LEU A 414 0.67 -20.88 -14.43
N ILE A 415 0.94 -20.06 -13.42
CA ILE A 415 2.04 -19.07 -13.43
C ILE A 415 3.38 -19.76 -13.79
N CYS A 416 3.68 -20.86 -13.09
CA CYS A 416 4.95 -21.58 -13.25
C CYS A 416 5.02 -22.31 -14.60
N VAL A 417 3.92 -22.93 -15.02
CA VAL A 417 3.79 -23.63 -16.30
C VAL A 417 3.93 -22.68 -17.48
N ASN A 418 3.22 -21.55 -17.48
CA ASN A 418 3.32 -20.52 -18.51
C ASN A 418 4.75 -19.98 -18.61
N CYS A 419 5.39 -19.73 -17.47
CA CYS A 419 6.78 -19.29 -17.45
C CYS A 419 7.72 -20.30 -18.10
N ARG A 420 7.60 -21.59 -17.76
CA ARG A 420 8.43 -22.65 -18.35
C ARG A 420 8.13 -22.90 -19.83
N ARG A 421 6.87 -22.73 -20.26
CA ARG A 421 6.45 -22.88 -21.66
C ARG A 421 7.03 -21.77 -22.55
N TYR A 422 7.04 -20.54 -22.05
CA TYR A 422 7.56 -19.39 -22.80
C TYR A 422 9.09 -19.25 -22.71
N ASN A 423 9.69 -19.57 -21.55
CA ASN A 423 11.11 -19.31 -21.29
C ASN A 423 11.96 -20.59 -21.28
N ALA A 424 13.11 -20.54 -21.97
CA ALA A 424 14.08 -21.63 -21.98
C ALA A 424 14.69 -21.92 -20.58
N GLU A 425 15.08 -23.17 -20.33
CA GLU A 425 15.50 -23.69 -19.01
C GLU A 425 16.68 -22.95 -18.37
N GLN A 426 17.59 -22.44 -19.19
CA GLN A 426 18.78 -21.71 -18.75
C GLN A 426 18.46 -20.32 -18.16
N THR A 427 17.28 -19.77 -18.47
CA THR A 427 16.89 -18.41 -18.10
C THR A 427 16.67 -18.26 -16.59
N PRO A 428 16.90 -17.07 -16.02
CA PRO A 428 16.58 -16.80 -14.62
C PRO A 428 15.07 -16.95 -14.33
N TYR A 429 14.20 -16.67 -15.31
CA TYR A 429 12.75 -16.81 -15.21
C TYR A 429 12.33 -18.27 -15.01
N HIS A 430 12.83 -19.17 -15.85
CA HIS A 430 12.53 -20.59 -15.74
C HIS A 430 13.00 -21.17 -14.40
N LYS A 431 14.20 -20.79 -13.95
CA LYS A 431 14.73 -21.17 -12.63
C LYS A 431 13.89 -20.61 -11.48
N ALA A 432 13.37 -19.39 -11.61
CA ALA A 432 12.49 -18.78 -10.62
C ALA A 432 11.16 -19.53 -10.52
N ALA A 433 10.57 -19.94 -11.65
CA ALA A 433 9.34 -20.73 -11.69
C ALA A 433 9.48 -22.06 -10.96
N ILE A 434 10.57 -22.81 -11.20
CA ILE A 434 10.83 -24.09 -10.50
C ILE A 434 10.91 -23.88 -8.98
N LYS A 435 11.58 -22.82 -8.54
CA LYS A 435 11.75 -22.55 -7.11
C LYS A 435 10.45 -22.08 -6.45
N LEU A 436 9.68 -21.22 -7.12
CA LEU A 436 8.38 -20.76 -6.62
C LEU A 436 7.39 -21.92 -6.53
N GLU A 437 7.34 -22.80 -7.54
CA GLU A 437 6.50 -24.01 -7.53
C GLU A 437 6.88 -24.95 -6.38
N LYS A 438 8.17 -25.12 -6.11
CA LYS A 438 8.63 -25.89 -4.94
C LYS A 438 8.17 -25.28 -3.61
N GLU A 439 8.19 -23.96 -3.49
CA GLU A 439 7.70 -23.25 -2.30
C GLU A 439 6.18 -23.36 -2.15
N LEU A 440 5.43 -23.24 -3.25
CA LEU A 440 3.99 -23.50 -3.30
C LEU A 440 3.67 -24.88 -2.72
N TRP A 441 4.26 -25.93 -3.27
CA TRP A 441 3.96 -27.30 -2.84
C TRP A 441 4.43 -27.62 -1.44
N LYS A 442 5.51 -26.98 -0.97
CA LYS A 442 5.90 -27.06 0.43
C LYS A 442 4.81 -26.48 1.33
N LYS A 443 4.27 -25.31 0.99
CA LYS A 443 3.23 -24.64 1.76
C LYS A 443 1.88 -25.34 1.72
N VAL A 444 1.51 -25.92 0.57
CA VAL A 444 0.29 -26.73 0.46
C VAL A 444 0.36 -27.94 1.40
N LYS A 445 1.52 -28.62 1.47
CA LYS A 445 1.74 -29.75 2.39
C LYS A 445 1.79 -29.36 3.87
N ASP A 446 2.11 -28.11 4.19
CA ASP A 446 2.10 -27.60 5.56
C ASP A 446 0.65 -27.46 6.12
N VAL A 447 -0.37 -27.52 5.25
CA VAL A 447 -1.79 -27.44 5.63
C VAL A 447 -2.38 -28.85 5.68
N PRO A 448 -2.67 -29.42 6.88
CA PRO A 448 -3.16 -30.79 7.02
C PRO A 448 -4.45 -31.06 6.23
N GLU A 449 -5.33 -30.07 6.15
CA GLU A 449 -6.61 -30.12 5.44
C GLU A 449 -6.44 -30.29 3.94
N TRP A 450 -5.28 -29.96 3.37
CA TRP A 450 -4.99 -30.05 1.93
C TRP A 450 -4.02 -31.19 1.60
N SER A 451 -3.77 -32.09 2.53
CA SER A 451 -2.85 -33.21 2.37
C SER A 451 -3.20 -34.17 1.23
N TYR A 452 -4.47 -34.19 0.81
CA TYR A 452 -4.95 -34.97 -0.33
C TYR A 452 -4.64 -34.31 -1.69
N ILE A 453 -4.24 -33.03 -1.71
CA ILE A 453 -3.95 -32.31 -2.94
C ILE A 453 -2.52 -32.65 -3.38
N GLU A 454 -2.41 -33.51 -4.39
CA GLU A 454 -1.11 -33.94 -4.93
C GLU A 454 -0.74 -33.15 -6.19
N GLN A 455 0.57 -32.94 -6.37
CA GLN A 455 1.14 -32.19 -7.49
C GLN A 455 0.76 -32.74 -8.87
N GLU A 456 0.56 -34.06 -8.97
CA GLU A 456 0.26 -34.76 -10.22
C GLU A 456 -1.12 -34.38 -10.79
N HIS A 457 -2.08 -33.98 -9.94
CA HIS A 457 -3.41 -33.53 -10.35
C HIS A 457 -3.39 -32.24 -11.18
N PHE A 458 -2.29 -31.49 -11.15
CA PHE A 458 -2.13 -30.21 -11.85
C PHE A 458 -1.09 -30.28 -12.98
N ALA A 459 -0.57 -31.47 -13.28
CA ALA A 459 0.40 -31.67 -14.35
C ALA A 459 -0.16 -31.35 -15.75
N GLU A 460 -1.48 -31.31 -15.90
CA GLU A 460 -2.16 -31.02 -17.17
C GLU A 460 -2.47 -29.53 -17.42
N VAL A 461 -2.15 -28.65 -16.46
CA VAL A 461 -2.52 -27.20 -16.45
C VAL A 461 -1.82 -26.37 -17.57
N GLY A 462 -1.22 -27.01 -18.58
CA GLY A 462 -0.69 -26.30 -19.74
C GLY A 462 -0.45 -27.14 -20.96
N LYS A 463 -1.26 -28.19 -21.19
CA LYS A 463 -1.34 -28.83 -22.52
C LYS A 463 -2.00 -27.86 -23.50
#